data_AF-A0A7W1FTE6-F1
#
_entry.id   AF-A0A7W1FTE6-F1
#
_cell.length_a   1.000
_cell.length_b   1.000
_cell.length_c   1.000
_cell.angle_alpha   90.00
_cell.angle_beta   90.00
_cell.angle_gamma   90.00
#
_symmetry.space_group_name_H-M   'P 1'
#
loop_
_entity.id
_entity.type
_entity.pdbx_description
1 polymer ?
#
loop_
_entity_poly.entity_id
_entity_poly.type
_entity_poly.pdbx_seq_one_letter_code
_entity_poly.pdbx_strand_id
1 'polypeptide(L)'
;MWHRRVKETVVEREKNGKSRIAGEWEGERWEGIERPYTADDVARLRGSIRIEHTLARMGAERLWTLMKERPFVRALGALTGNQAVQQVKAGLDAIYLSGWQVAADANLAGHMYPDQSLYPANSVPHVVKRINQALQRADQVHHAEGRNGIHWFAPIVADAEAGFGGALNVFELMKAMIEAGAAGVHFEDQLASEKKCGHMGGKVLIPTSQAVRNLVSARLAADVMGVPTVIIARTDADAASLITSDVDPSDHEFLTGERTMEGFYGVNAGIDQAISRGLSYAPYADVVWCETSEPNLEQARRFAEAIHEKFPGKLLAYNCSPSFNWKKKLSEDEISRFQEEIGAMGYRFQFVTLAGFHALNYSMFDLARNYRERGMDAYSDLQQAEFAAEEHGYTATKHQREVGAGYFDEVAQIVAGGAASTTALTGSTEEAQFDSPESPVTGLPGSTQNEQFVK
;
A
#
# COMPACT_ATOMS: atom_id res chain seq x y z
N MET A 1 -49.32 -17.75 15.69
CA MET A 1 -48.16 -18.59 16.07
C MET A 1 -46.91 -18.30 15.24
N TRP A 2 -47.00 -18.15 13.91
CA TRP A 2 -45.85 -17.84 13.03
C TRP A 2 -45.15 -16.50 13.34
N HIS A 3 -45.92 -15.42 13.53
CA HIS A 3 -45.37 -14.10 13.86
C HIS A 3 -44.68 -14.00 15.24
N ARG A 4 -45.03 -14.88 16.19
CA ARG A 4 -44.43 -14.88 17.53
C ARG A 4 -43.08 -15.60 17.53
N ARG A 5 -42.98 -16.72 16.79
CA ARG A 5 -41.70 -17.45 16.57
C ARG A 5 -40.66 -16.59 15.85
N VAL A 6 -41.03 -15.85 14.80
CA VAL A 6 -40.08 -15.01 14.05
C VAL A 6 -39.51 -13.88 14.92
N LYS A 7 -40.32 -13.27 15.79
CA LYS A 7 -39.83 -12.23 16.74
C LYS A 7 -38.86 -12.80 17.77
N GLU A 8 -39.13 -13.98 18.31
CA GLU A 8 -38.21 -14.65 19.25
C GLU A 8 -36.86 -15.01 18.57
N THR A 9 -36.88 -15.49 17.32
CA THR A 9 -35.64 -15.83 16.59
C THR A 9 -34.80 -14.60 16.22
N VAL A 10 -35.42 -13.45 15.94
CA VAL A 10 -34.69 -12.20 15.63
C VAL A 10 -34.03 -11.64 16.89
N VAL A 11 -34.74 -11.62 18.03
CA VAL A 11 -34.19 -11.12 19.30
C VAL A 11 -33.06 -12.01 19.82
N GLU A 12 -33.15 -13.33 19.66
CA GLU A 12 -32.04 -14.25 19.96
C GLU A 12 -30.84 -14.05 19.02
N ARG A 13 -31.07 -13.84 17.72
CA ARG A 13 -30.00 -13.53 16.75
C ARG A 13 -29.32 -12.20 17.05
N GLU A 14 -30.06 -11.18 17.46
CA GLU A 14 -29.52 -9.88 17.87
C GLU A 14 -28.69 -10.00 19.15
N LYS A 15 -29.19 -10.70 20.19
CA LYS A 15 -28.43 -10.96 21.43
C LYS A 15 -27.15 -11.77 21.16
N ASN A 16 -27.23 -12.81 20.34
CA ASN A 16 -26.06 -13.60 19.94
C ASN A 16 -25.07 -12.77 19.09
N GLY A 17 -25.58 -11.88 18.23
CA GLY A 17 -24.77 -10.99 17.41
C GLY A 17 -23.97 -9.97 18.22
N LYS A 18 -24.55 -9.42 19.30
CA LYS A 18 -23.90 -8.50 20.24
C LYS A 18 -22.81 -9.17 21.06
N SER A 19 -23.15 -10.32 21.67
CA SER A 19 -22.18 -11.11 22.44
C SER A 19 -21.00 -11.56 21.59
N ARG A 20 -21.23 -11.83 20.30
CA ARG A 20 -20.16 -12.19 19.36
C ARG A 20 -19.21 -11.04 19.06
N ILE A 21 -19.69 -9.81 18.82
CA ILE A 21 -18.81 -8.65 18.57
C ILE A 21 -17.96 -8.35 19.80
N ALA A 22 -18.57 -8.36 21.00
CA ALA A 22 -17.83 -8.15 22.23
C ALA A 22 -16.71 -9.20 22.40
N GLY A 23 -16.99 -10.48 22.13
CA GLY A 23 -15.97 -11.53 22.13
C GLY A 23 -14.96 -11.43 20.99
N GLU A 24 -15.31 -10.87 19.83
CA GLU A 24 -14.37 -10.60 18.73
C GLU A 24 -13.33 -9.54 19.13
N TRP A 25 -13.61 -8.69 20.13
CA TRP A 25 -12.67 -7.71 20.69
C TRP A 25 -11.80 -8.26 21.83
N GLU A 26 -12.02 -9.51 22.23
CA GLU A 26 -11.16 -10.20 23.19
C GLU A 26 -9.95 -10.81 22.44
N GLY A 27 -8.74 -10.64 22.98
CA GLY A 27 -7.52 -11.25 22.45
C GLY A 27 -6.40 -10.26 22.09
N GLU A 28 -5.22 -10.81 21.80
CA GLU A 28 -3.97 -10.05 21.60
C GLU A 28 -4.08 -8.98 20.49
N ARG A 29 -4.89 -9.23 19.44
CA ARG A 29 -5.09 -8.27 18.34
C ARG A 29 -5.57 -6.91 18.83
N TRP A 30 -6.34 -6.86 19.91
CA TRP A 30 -7.01 -5.64 20.39
C TRP A 30 -6.44 -5.10 21.69
N GLU A 31 -5.35 -5.68 22.18
CA GLU A 31 -4.68 -5.22 23.38
C GLU A 31 -4.22 -3.76 23.23
N GLY A 32 -4.63 -2.92 24.20
CA GLY A 32 -4.32 -1.49 24.19
C GLY A 32 -5.06 -0.66 23.14
N ILE A 33 -6.10 -1.21 22.48
CA ILE A 33 -6.96 -0.47 21.55
C ILE A 33 -8.23 0.03 22.25
N GLU A 34 -8.39 1.34 22.31
CA GLU A 34 -9.55 2.01 22.89
C GLU A 34 -10.64 2.28 21.85
N ARG A 35 -11.90 2.18 22.29
CA ARG A 35 -13.10 2.49 21.50
C ARG A 35 -14.05 3.34 22.34
N PRO A 36 -14.39 4.57 21.92
CA PRO A 36 -15.37 5.40 22.61
C PRO A 36 -16.82 5.02 22.28
N TYR A 37 -17.03 3.88 21.63
CA TYR A 37 -18.34 3.32 21.26
C TYR A 37 -18.42 1.85 21.67
N THR A 38 -19.63 1.30 21.68
CA THR A 38 -19.89 -0.04 22.19
C THR A 38 -20.08 -1.08 21.09
N ALA A 39 -19.97 -2.37 21.44
CA ALA A 39 -20.34 -3.46 20.53
C ALA A 39 -21.81 -3.38 20.09
N ASP A 40 -22.68 -2.80 20.93
CA ASP A 40 -24.08 -2.54 20.63
C ASP A 40 -24.25 -1.48 19.52
N ASP A 41 -23.41 -0.46 19.49
CA ASP A 41 -23.40 0.53 18.41
C ASP A 41 -23.01 -0.10 17.08
N VAL A 42 -21.97 -0.94 17.09
CA VAL A 42 -21.54 -1.68 15.89
C VAL A 42 -22.64 -2.62 15.41
N ALA A 43 -23.24 -3.40 16.31
CA ALA A 43 -24.34 -4.30 15.99
C ALA A 43 -25.54 -3.56 15.37
N ARG A 44 -25.81 -2.34 15.82
CA ARG A 44 -26.89 -1.48 15.32
C ARG A 44 -26.59 -0.89 13.94
N LEU A 45 -25.33 -0.54 13.66
CA LEU A 45 -24.92 0.11 12.42
C LEU A 45 -24.53 -0.84 11.29
N ARG A 46 -24.20 -2.11 11.58
CA ARG A 46 -23.75 -3.09 10.57
C ARG A 46 -24.81 -3.62 9.61
N GLY A 47 -26.08 -3.29 9.83
CA GLY A 47 -27.20 -3.84 9.05
C GLY A 47 -27.58 -5.27 9.43
N SER A 48 -28.50 -5.86 8.66
CA SER A 48 -29.15 -7.14 8.99
C SER A 48 -28.44 -8.39 8.45
N ILE A 49 -27.44 -8.21 7.58
CA ILE A 49 -26.67 -9.29 6.96
C ILE A 49 -25.18 -9.02 7.12
N ARG A 50 -24.39 -10.08 7.29
CA ARG A 50 -22.92 -10.00 7.29
C ARG A 50 -22.43 -10.20 5.85
N ILE A 51 -21.82 -9.17 5.29
CA ILE A 51 -21.10 -9.25 4.02
C ILE A 51 -19.65 -9.60 4.35
N GLU A 52 -19.09 -10.60 3.67
CA GLU A 52 -17.72 -11.04 3.94
C GLU A 52 -16.73 -10.28 3.04
N HIS A 53 -15.62 -9.86 3.63
CA HIS A 53 -14.55 -9.12 2.96
C HIS A 53 -13.25 -9.93 3.03
N THR A 54 -13.21 -11.05 2.30
CA THR A 54 -12.17 -12.10 2.41
C THR A 54 -10.76 -11.54 2.27
N LEU A 55 -10.49 -10.75 1.23
CA LEU A 55 -9.14 -10.21 0.98
C LEU A 55 -8.70 -9.23 2.08
N ALA A 56 -9.59 -8.37 2.55
CA ALA A 56 -9.29 -7.46 3.66
C ALA A 56 -8.99 -8.21 4.96
N ARG A 57 -9.80 -9.23 5.29
CA ARG A 57 -9.58 -10.07 6.47
C ARG A 57 -8.23 -10.79 6.40
N MET A 58 -8.01 -11.56 5.34
CA MET A 58 -6.78 -12.34 5.15
C MET A 58 -5.54 -11.45 5.13
N GLY A 59 -5.62 -10.32 4.41
CA GLY A 59 -4.53 -9.35 4.34
C GLY A 59 -4.23 -8.74 5.70
N ALA A 60 -5.24 -8.29 6.45
CA ALA A 60 -5.06 -7.68 7.75
C ALA A 60 -4.47 -8.65 8.78
N GLU A 61 -4.96 -9.89 8.83
CA GLU A 61 -4.44 -10.95 9.70
C GLU A 61 -2.99 -11.30 9.35
N ARG A 62 -2.67 -11.42 8.05
CA ARG A 62 -1.29 -11.65 7.59
C ARG A 62 -0.38 -10.49 7.93
N LEU A 63 -0.80 -9.25 7.67
CA LEU A 63 -0.01 -8.05 7.97
C LEU A 63 0.33 -7.96 9.45
N TRP A 64 -0.66 -8.17 10.31
CA TRP A 64 -0.47 -8.20 11.76
C TRP A 64 0.56 -9.27 12.17
N THR A 65 0.39 -10.49 11.66
CA THR A 65 1.32 -11.60 11.92
C THR A 65 2.74 -11.27 11.48
N LEU A 66 2.92 -10.75 10.25
CA LEU A 66 4.23 -10.36 9.72
C LEU A 66 4.92 -9.31 10.60
N MET A 67 4.19 -8.28 11.05
CA MET A 67 4.77 -7.24 11.92
C MET A 67 5.11 -7.72 13.33
N LYS A 68 4.44 -8.78 13.81
CA LYS A 68 4.66 -9.38 15.13
C LYS A 68 5.80 -10.40 15.14
N GLU A 69 5.93 -11.18 14.08
CA GLU A 69 6.88 -12.30 14.02
C GLU A 69 8.22 -11.94 13.37
N ARG A 70 8.26 -10.93 12.50
CA ARG A 70 9.49 -10.53 11.80
C ARG A 70 10.19 -9.35 12.49
N PRO A 71 11.50 -9.18 12.28
CA PRO A 71 12.20 -7.95 12.67
C PRO A 71 11.50 -6.69 12.13
N PHE A 72 11.10 -6.71 10.87
CA PHE A 72 10.27 -5.70 10.22
C PHE A 72 9.75 -6.23 8.88
N VAL A 73 8.82 -5.49 8.28
CA VAL A 73 8.22 -5.75 6.97
C VAL A 73 8.59 -4.60 6.04
N ARG A 74 9.20 -4.92 4.88
CA ARG A 74 9.57 -3.94 3.85
C ARG A 74 8.50 -3.91 2.76
N ALA A 75 8.19 -2.72 2.27
CA ALA A 75 7.30 -2.53 1.12
C ALA A 75 7.79 -1.42 0.18
N LEU A 76 7.35 -1.46 -1.07
CA LEU A 76 7.58 -0.42 -2.06
C LEU A 76 6.24 0.12 -2.55
N GLY A 77 6.17 1.43 -2.82
CA GLY A 77 5.00 2.07 -3.42
C GLY A 77 4.68 1.50 -4.81
N ALA A 78 3.49 0.93 -4.98
CA ALA A 78 2.96 0.47 -6.26
C ALA A 78 1.77 1.33 -6.71
N LEU A 79 1.81 1.79 -7.96
CA LEU A 79 0.72 2.53 -8.61
C LEU A 79 0.00 1.72 -9.70
N THR A 80 0.54 0.54 -10.04
CA THR A 80 -0.09 -0.41 -10.97
C THR A 80 -0.13 -1.82 -10.40
N GLY A 81 -1.03 -2.65 -10.94
CA GLY A 81 -1.10 -4.06 -10.60
C GLY A 81 0.17 -4.85 -10.97
N ASN A 82 0.80 -4.58 -12.11
CA ASN A 82 2.03 -5.30 -12.49
C ASN A 82 3.22 -4.93 -11.62
N GLN A 83 3.33 -3.68 -11.15
CA GLN A 83 4.35 -3.33 -10.16
C GLN A 83 4.21 -4.18 -8.89
N ALA A 84 2.99 -4.32 -8.38
CA ALA A 84 2.71 -5.17 -7.22
C ALA A 84 3.01 -6.66 -7.49
N VAL A 85 2.63 -7.19 -8.66
CA VAL A 85 2.96 -8.57 -9.07
C VAL A 85 4.48 -8.79 -9.06
N GLN A 86 5.27 -7.88 -9.63
CA GLN A 86 6.73 -8.03 -9.66
C GLN A 86 7.35 -7.85 -8.26
N GLN A 87 6.82 -6.95 -7.42
CA GLN A 87 7.25 -6.81 -6.02
C GLN A 87 7.10 -8.14 -5.24
N VAL A 88 5.93 -8.78 -5.36
CA VAL A 88 5.66 -10.07 -4.69
C VAL A 88 6.50 -11.20 -5.29
N LYS A 89 6.65 -11.24 -6.62
CA LYS A 89 7.48 -12.23 -7.32
C LYS A 89 8.95 -12.15 -6.90
N ALA A 90 9.46 -10.94 -6.67
CA ALA A 90 10.81 -10.69 -6.16
C ALA A 90 10.97 -11.02 -4.66
N GLY A 91 9.90 -11.43 -3.96
CA GLY A 91 9.94 -11.88 -2.58
C GLY A 91 9.58 -10.83 -1.54
N LEU A 92 9.00 -9.68 -1.91
CA LEU A 92 8.43 -8.75 -0.92
C LEU A 92 7.12 -9.30 -0.36
N ASP A 93 6.97 -9.22 0.97
CA ASP A 93 5.82 -9.77 1.69
C ASP A 93 4.67 -8.78 1.89
N ALA A 94 4.83 -7.53 1.47
CA ALA A 94 3.80 -6.50 1.58
C ALA A 94 3.93 -5.45 0.46
N ILE A 95 2.81 -4.78 0.18
CA ILE A 95 2.72 -3.71 -0.81
C ILE A 95 2.32 -2.42 -0.11
N TYR A 96 2.97 -1.32 -0.48
CA TYR A 96 2.53 0.01 -0.08
C TYR A 96 1.81 0.66 -1.27
N LEU A 97 0.66 1.30 -1.02
CA LEU A 97 -0.07 2.06 -2.03
C LEU A 97 -0.07 3.53 -1.61
N SER A 98 0.70 4.33 -2.34
CA SER A 98 0.92 5.75 -2.05
C SER A 98 -0.17 6.65 -2.65
N GLY A 99 -0.76 7.53 -1.83
CA GLY A 99 -1.69 8.58 -2.28
C GLY A 99 -1.03 9.57 -3.22
N TRP A 100 0.24 9.91 -2.96
CA TRP A 100 1.08 10.72 -3.86
C TRP A 100 1.16 10.11 -5.27
N GLN A 101 1.42 8.80 -5.38
CA GLN A 101 1.52 8.14 -6.69
C GLN A 101 0.17 8.08 -7.41
N VAL A 102 -0.92 7.93 -6.65
CA VAL A 102 -2.28 8.03 -7.19
C VAL A 102 -2.54 9.43 -7.73
N ALA A 103 -2.22 10.49 -6.98
CA ALA A 103 -2.30 11.87 -7.45
C ALA A 103 -1.49 12.07 -8.74
N ALA A 104 -0.27 11.54 -8.79
CA ALA A 104 0.61 11.73 -9.94
C ALA A 104 0.13 11.02 -11.22
N ASP A 105 -0.27 9.75 -11.15
CA ASP A 105 -0.40 8.93 -12.37
C ASP A 105 -1.44 7.80 -12.32
N ALA A 106 -2.29 7.73 -11.28
CA ALA A 106 -3.23 6.60 -11.13
C ALA A 106 -4.60 6.97 -10.55
N ASN A 107 -4.99 8.25 -10.58
CA ASN A 107 -6.27 8.70 -10.05
C ASN A 107 -7.42 8.72 -11.07
N LEU A 108 -8.64 8.78 -10.55
CA LEU A 108 -9.86 8.71 -11.36
C LEU A 108 -10.26 10.01 -12.05
N ALA A 109 -9.60 11.14 -11.78
CA ALA A 109 -9.80 12.35 -12.56
C ALA A 109 -8.96 12.36 -13.85
N GLY A 110 -7.98 11.46 -13.98
CA GLY A 110 -7.16 11.34 -15.19
C GLY A 110 -6.16 12.48 -15.41
N HIS A 111 -6.03 13.39 -14.45
CA HIS A 111 -5.03 14.44 -14.44
C HIS A 111 -3.83 14.05 -13.57
N MET A 112 -2.64 14.52 -13.94
CA MET A 112 -1.48 14.51 -13.05
C MET A 112 -1.62 15.64 -12.02
N TYR A 113 -1.65 15.27 -10.75
CA TYR A 113 -1.75 16.20 -9.63
C TYR A 113 -0.52 16.17 -8.72
N PRO A 114 -0.20 17.30 -8.06
CA PRO A 114 0.61 17.26 -6.86
C PRO A 114 -0.16 16.58 -5.71
N ASP A 115 0.57 16.14 -4.70
CA ASP A 115 0.02 15.46 -3.52
C ASP A 115 -0.63 16.44 -2.53
N GLN A 116 -1.88 16.81 -2.84
CA GLN A 116 -2.68 17.80 -2.10
C GLN A 116 -4.17 17.44 -2.02
N SER A 117 -4.51 16.14 -1.99
CA SER A 117 -5.89 15.65 -1.93
C SER A 117 -6.83 16.19 -3.03
N LEU A 118 -6.30 16.52 -4.21
CA LEU A 118 -7.09 17.11 -5.31
C LEU A 118 -7.93 16.08 -6.07
N TYR A 119 -7.55 14.81 -6.00
CA TYR A 119 -8.18 13.74 -6.77
C TYR A 119 -9.46 13.20 -6.09
N PRO A 120 -10.36 12.55 -6.84
CA PRO A 120 -11.57 11.95 -6.27
C PRO A 120 -11.24 10.91 -5.19
N ALA A 121 -11.86 11.01 -4.01
CA ALA A 121 -11.55 10.18 -2.82
C ALA A 121 -11.64 8.66 -3.06
N ASN A 122 -12.35 8.20 -4.08
CA ASN A 122 -12.45 6.79 -4.46
C ASN A 122 -11.28 6.29 -5.34
N SER A 123 -10.27 7.13 -5.61
CA SER A 123 -9.12 6.76 -6.46
C SER A 123 -8.21 5.72 -5.82
N VAL A 124 -7.81 5.90 -4.56
CA VAL A 124 -6.97 4.91 -3.87
C VAL A 124 -7.71 3.57 -3.70
N PRO A 125 -8.98 3.51 -3.24
CA PRO A 125 -9.74 2.26 -3.23
C PRO A 125 -9.78 1.55 -4.60
N HIS A 126 -9.90 2.29 -5.70
CA HIS A 126 -9.85 1.72 -7.04
C HIS A 126 -8.49 1.07 -7.35
N VAL A 127 -7.39 1.69 -6.94
CA VAL A 127 -6.04 1.13 -7.11
C VAL A 127 -5.79 -0.07 -6.19
N VAL A 128 -6.29 -0.07 -4.95
CA VAL A 128 -6.26 -1.26 -4.06
C VAL A 128 -6.92 -2.44 -4.76
N LYS A 129 -8.12 -2.24 -5.31
CA LYS A 129 -8.86 -3.27 -6.04
C LYS A 129 -8.09 -3.76 -7.26
N ARG A 130 -7.49 -2.84 -8.04
CA ARG A 130 -6.67 -3.16 -9.21
C ARG A 130 -5.46 -4.01 -8.86
N ILE A 131 -4.77 -3.69 -7.75
CA ILE A 131 -3.63 -4.47 -7.26
C ILE A 131 -4.09 -5.88 -6.87
N ASN A 132 -5.13 -6.00 -6.05
CA ASN A 132 -5.67 -7.30 -5.65
C ASN A 132 -6.11 -8.17 -6.86
N GLN A 133 -6.71 -7.57 -7.89
CA GLN A 133 -7.08 -8.30 -9.12
C GLN A 133 -5.86 -8.76 -9.93
N ALA A 134 -4.78 -7.99 -9.95
CA ALA A 134 -3.53 -8.40 -10.60
C ALA A 134 -2.86 -9.56 -9.85
N LEU A 135 -2.80 -9.49 -8.51
CA LEU A 135 -2.30 -10.58 -7.68
C LEU A 135 -3.16 -11.84 -7.81
N GLN A 136 -4.49 -11.69 -7.89
CA GLN A 136 -5.41 -12.79 -8.15
C GLN A 136 -5.16 -13.45 -9.51
N ARG A 137 -4.89 -12.67 -10.56
CA ARG A 137 -4.53 -13.22 -11.87
C ARG A 137 -3.22 -14.00 -11.82
N ALA A 138 -2.19 -13.46 -11.15
CA ALA A 138 -0.91 -14.13 -10.98
C ALA A 138 -1.06 -15.45 -10.21
N ASP A 139 -1.88 -15.46 -9.16
CA ASP A 139 -2.26 -16.66 -8.40
C ASP A 139 -2.96 -17.70 -9.26
N GLN A 140 -3.97 -17.30 -10.02
CA GLN A 140 -4.72 -18.18 -10.92
C GLN A 140 -3.82 -18.82 -12.00
N VAL A 141 -2.91 -18.05 -12.60
CA VAL A 141 -1.95 -18.56 -13.58
C VAL A 141 -1.03 -19.59 -12.93
N HIS A 142 -0.43 -19.25 -11.79
CA HIS A 142 0.47 -20.15 -11.08
C HIS A 142 -0.23 -21.42 -10.61
N HIS A 143 -1.43 -21.31 -10.04
CA HIS A 143 -2.21 -22.44 -9.56
C HIS A 143 -2.61 -23.39 -10.70
N ALA A 144 -3.07 -22.86 -11.84
CA ALA A 144 -3.43 -23.65 -13.01
C ALA A 144 -2.23 -24.44 -13.56
N GLU A 145 -1.01 -23.88 -13.46
CA GLU A 145 0.23 -24.54 -13.85
C GLU A 145 0.82 -25.46 -12.75
N GLY A 146 0.11 -25.66 -11.64
CA GLY A 146 0.57 -26.47 -10.51
C GLY A 146 1.70 -25.84 -9.67
N ARG A 147 1.95 -24.53 -9.83
CA ARG A 147 2.97 -23.78 -9.09
C ARG A 147 2.34 -23.08 -7.88
N ASN A 148 2.71 -23.47 -6.67
CA ASN A 148 2.12 -22.90 -5.43
C ASN A 148 3.17 -22.33 -4.45
N GLY A 149 4.37 -21.99 -4.94
CA GLY A 149 5.49 -21.54 -4.11
C GLY A 149 5.47 -20.07 -3.68
N ILE A 150 4.59 -19.25 -4.25
CA ILE A 150 4.50 -17.80 -3.98
C ILE A 150 3.17 -17.51 -3.28
N HIS A 151 3.22 -16.74 -2.20
CA HIS A 151 2.02 -16.21 -1.56
C HIS A 151 1.62 -14.89 -2.25
N TRP A 152 0.77 -14.99 -3.28
CA TRP A 152 0.44 -13.85 -4.13
C TRP A 152 -0.34 -12.73 -3.44
N PHE A 153 -1.21 -13.06 -2.48
CA PHE A 153 -2.06 -12.10 -1.79
C PHE A 153 -1.31 -11.38 -0.66
N ALA A 154 -0.21 -10.69 -1.02
CA ALA A 154 0.54 -9.86 -0.09
C ALA A 154 -0.36 -8.72 0.46
N PRO A 155 -0.32 -8.43 1.77
CA PRO A 155 -1.09 -7.35 2.36
C PRO A 155 -0.76 -5.99 1.76
N ILE A 156 -1.80 -5.22 1.44
CA ILE A 156 -1.71 -3.86 0.95
C ILE A 156 -1.93 -2.89 2.11
N VAL A 157 -0.93 -2.05 2.38
CA VAL A 157 -1.08 -0.89 3.26
C VAL A 157 -1.33 0.34 2.38
N ALA A 158 -2.52 0.93 2.51
CA ALA A 158 -3.01 1.98 1.63
C ALA A 158 -3.10 3.36 2.31
N ASP A 159 -2.86 4.39 1.52
CA ASP A 159 -2.92 5.79 1.91
C ASP A 159 -4.37 6.33 1.87
N ALA A 160 -4.90 6.76 3.01
CA ALA A 160 -6.18 7.47 3.09
C ALA A 160 -6.02 8.98 3.32
N GLU A 161 -4.80 9.49 3.22
CA GLU A 161 -4.43 10.89 3.41
C GLU A 161 -5.01 11.46 4.71
N ALA A 162 -5.56 12.68 4.66
CA ALA A 162 -6.31 13.30 5.75
C ALA A 162 -7.79 12.88 5.79
N GLY A 163 -8.19 11.83 5.04
CA GLY A 163 -9.55 11.31 5.01
C GLY A 163 -10.54 12.09 4.15
N PHE A 164 -10.08 13.00 3.28
CA PHE A 164 -10.89 13.78 2.32
C PHE A 164 -12.04 14.58 2.95
N GLY A 165 -11.93 14.95 4.23
CA GLY A 165 -12.92 15.77 4.91
C GLY A 165 -13.02 15.47 6.40
N GLY A 166 -14.26 15.30 6.88
CA GLY A 166 -14.55 15.02 8.28
C GLY A 166 -14.67 13.51 8.57
N ALA A 167 -15.13 13.19 9.79
CA ALA A 167 -15.24 11.82 10.26
C ALA A 167 -16.10 10.91 9.34
N LEU A 168 -17.14 11.45 8.70
CA LEU A 168 -17.98 10.67 7.78
C LEU A 168 -17.25 10.34 6.46
N ASN A 169 -16.42 11.26 5.94
CA ASN A 169 -15.57 11.00 4.79
C ASN A 169 -14.55 9.90 5.12
N VAL A 170 -13.94 9.97 6.30
CA VAL A 170 -13.04 8.94 6.83
C VAL A 170 -13.74 7.58 6.93
N PHE A 171 -14.97 7.54 7.46
CA PHE A 171 -15.75 6.31 7.61
C PHE A 171 -16.01 5.63 6.25
N GLU A 172 -16.50 6.40 5.27
CA GLU A 172 -16.79 5.88 3.94
C GLU A 172 -15.52 5.49 3.18
N LEU A 173 -14.43 6.26 3.31
CA LEU A 173 -13.15 5.92 2.70
C LEU A 173 -12.61 4.61 3.28
N MET A 174 -12.62 4.44 4.60
CA MET A 174 -12.19 3.20 5.23
C MET A 174 -13.01 1.99 4.78
N LYS A 175 -14.34 2.13 4.67
CA LYS A 175 -15.19 1.07 4.10
C LYS A 175 -14.79 0.74 2.66
N ALA A 176 -14.58 1.75 1.81
CA ALA A 176 -14.17 1.54 0.42
C ALA A 176 -12.79 0.85 0.32
N MET A 177 -11.84 1.18 1.21
CA MET A 177 -10.55 0.47 1.30
C MET A 177 -10.75 -1.00 1.67
N ILE A 178 -11.61 -1.29 2.64
CA ILE A 178 -11.93 -2.66 3.07
C ILE A 178 -12.61 -3.45 1.94
N GLU A 179 -13.60 -2.87 1.26
CA GLU A 179 -14.28 -3.49 0.13
C GLU A 179 -13.31 -3.82 -1.00
N ALA A 180 -12.31 -2.96 -1.23
CA ALA A 180 -11.26 -3.18 -2.21
C ALA A 180 -10.21 -4.22 -1.78
N GLY A 181 -10.17 -4.60 -0.50
CA GLY A 181 -9.27 -5.60 0.07
C GLY A 181 -7.97 -5.06 0.65
N ALA A 182 -7.96 -3.83 1.18
CA ALA A 182 -6.80 -3.30 1.91
C ALA A 182 -6.59 -4.05 3.24
N ALA A 183 -5.34 -4.33 3.58
CA ALA A 183 -4.94 -4.98 4.83
C ALA A 183 -4.75 -3.96 5.97
N GLY A 184 -4.17 -2.82 5.62
CA GLY A 184 -3.98 -1.69 6.52
C GLY A 184 -4.23 -0.35 5.82
N VAL A 185 -4.61 0.65 6.59
CA VAL A 185 -4.91 1.99 6.09
C VAL A 185 -4.29 3.02 7.03
N HIS A 186 -3.62 4.02 6.47
CA HIS A 186 -3.06 5.13 7.26
C HIS A 186 -3.85 6.42 7.08
N PHE A 187 -4.01 7.16 8.19
CA PHE A 187 -4.62 8.49 8.22
C PHE A 187 -3.66 9.47 8.89
N GLU A 188 -3.61 10.70 8.39
CA GLU A 188 -2.75 11.75 8.90
C GLU A 188 -3.52 12.93 9.52
N ASP A 189 -2.86 13.65 10.44
CA ASP A 189 -3.44 14.75 11.22
C ASP A 189 -3.35 16.12 10.53
N GLN A 190 -3.41 16.14 9.20
CA GLN A 190 -3.50 17.37 8.40
C GLN A 190 -4.96 17.80 8.15
N LEU A 191 -5.14 19.09 7.85
CA LEU A 191 -6.40 19.62 7.33
C LEU A 191 -6.58 19.15 5.88
N ALA A 192 -7.62 18.35 5.61
CA ALA A 192 -7.84 17.77 4.28
C ALA A 192 -7.91 18.78 3.12
N SER A 193 -8.50 19.96 3.34
CA SER A 193 -8.58 21.01 2.31
C SER A 193 -7.24 21.66 1.99
N GLU A 194 -6.23 21.49 2.86
CA GLU A 194 -4.88 22.02 2.71
C GLU A 194 -3.82 20.93 2.86
N LYS A 195 -4.20 19.66 2.61
CA LYS A 195 -3.28 18.53 2.69
C LYS A 195 -2.07 18.76 1.79
N LYS A 196 -0.89 18.35 2.25
CA LYS A 196 0.33 18.33 1.44
C LYS A 196 1.06 16.99 1.60
N CYS A 197 1.98 16.70 0.69
CA CYS A 197 3.03 15.71 0.94
C CYS A 197 3.78 16.06 2.23
N GLY A 198 4.13 15.05 3.03
CA GLY A 198 4.84 15.22 4.28
C GLY A 198 6.16 16.00 4.21
N HIS A 199 6.76 16.05 3.01
CA HIS A 199 8.03 16.70 2.71
C HIS A 199 7.86 18.06 2.00
N MET A 200 6.63 18.57 1.91
CA MET A 200 6.33 19.91 1.41
C MET A 200 6.09 20.88 2.58
N GLY A 201 6.36 22.17 2.36
CA GLY A 201 5.99 23.24 3.29
C GLY A 201 4.48 23.54 3.25
N GLY A 202 4.01 24.36 4.19
CA GLY A 202 2.62 24.82 4.24
C GLY A 202 1.62 23.79 4.74
N LYS A 203 2.07 22.78 5.51
CA LYS A 203 1.20 21.81 6.18
C LYS A 203 0.44 22.49 7.31
N VAL A 204 -0.86 22.19 7.40
CA VAL A 204 -1.76 22.68 8.45
C VAL A 204 -2.29 21.49 9.23
N LEU A 205 -2.00 21.42 10.53
CA LEU A 205 -2.50 20.40 11.43
C LEU A 205 -3.98 20.64 11.79
N ILE A 206 -4.69 19.55 12.05
CA ILE A 206 -5.96 19.58 12.80
C ILE A 206 -5.70 19.40 14.30
N PRO A 207 -6.63 19.80 15.18
CA PRO A 207 -6.49 19.57 16.61
C PRO A 207 -6.33 18.08 16.91
N THR A 208 -5.58 17.75 17.96
CA THR A 208 -5.29 16.36 18.36
C THR A 208 -6.57 15.52 18.51
N SER A 209 -7.59 16.05 19.18
CA SER A 209 -8.92 15.42 19.32
C SER A 209 -9.64 15.19 17.99
N GLN A 210 -9.43 16.05 16.97
CA GLN A 210 -10.01 15.84 15.65
C GLN A 210 -9.31 14.69 14.92
N ALA A 211 -7.99 14.57 15.04
CA ALA A 211 -7.25 13.43 14.49
C ALA A 211 -7.67 12.12 15.18
N VAL A 212 -7.80 12.12 16.52
CA VAL A 212 -8.36 10.98 17.27
C VAL A 212 -9.76 10.62 16.78
N ARG A 213 -10.64 11.61 16.55
CA ARG A 213 -11.99 11.37 16.00
C ARG A 213 -11.95 10.68 14.63
N ASN A 214 -10.98 11.03 13.78
CA ASN A 214 -10.80 10.37 12.49
C ASN A 214 -10.35 8.91 12.67
N LEU A 215 -9.39 8.63 13.56
CA LEU A 215 -8.94 7.26 13.87
C LEU A 215 -10.09 6.40 14.44
N VAL A 216 -10.88 6.97 15.35
CA VAL A 216 -12.08 6.34 15.91
C VAL A 216 -13.10 6.02 14.80
N SER A 217 -13.29 6.93 13.85
CA SER A 217 -14.18 6.73 12.71
C SER A 217 -13.70 5.59 11.80
N ALA A 218 -12.41 5.54 11.51
CA ALA A 218 -11.79 4.45 10.76
C ALA A 218 -11.95 3.10 11.48
N ARG A 219 -11.75 3.05 12.81
CA ARG A 219 -11.98 1.82 13.58
C ARG A 219 -13.44 1.41 13.55
N LEU A 220 -14.37 2.35 13.68
CA LEU A 220 -15.80 2.06 13.63
C LEU A 220 -16.19 1.48 12.27
N ALA A 221 -15.63 1.99 11.17
CA ALA A 221 -15.81 1.42 9.84
C ALA A 221 -15.30 -0.03 9.79
N ALA A 222 -14.10 -0.31 10.28
CA ALA A 222 -13.55 -1.67 10.32
C ALA A 222 -14.39 -2.64 11.16
N ASP A 223 -14.84 -2.21 12.34
CA ASP A 223 -15.68 -3.02 13.23
C ASP A 223 -17.07 -3.27 12.60
N VAL A 224 -17.67 -2.27 11.95
CA VAL A 224 -18.95 -2.39 11.22
C VAL A 224 -18.84 -3.38 10.06
N MET A 225 -17.71 -3.34 9.34
CA MET A 225 -17.41 -4.25 8.24
C MET A 225 -16.92 -5.64 8.75
N GLY A 226 -16.72 -5.78 10.06
CA GLY A 226 -16.34 -7.03 10.71
C GLY A 226 -14.96 -7.55 10.32
N VAL A 227 -14.00 -6.67 10.02
CA VAL A 227 -12.63 -7.02 9.61
C VAL A 227 -11.57 -6.39 10.52
N PRO A 228 -10.46 -7.09 10.81
CA PRO A 228 -9.44 -6.61 11.74
C PRO A 228 -8.40 -5.68 11.08
N THR A 229 -8.83 -4.81 10.16
CA THR A 229 -7.95 -3.93 9.37
C THR A 229 -6.99 -3.16 10.25
N VAL A 230 -5.72 -3.12 9.85
CA VAL A 230 -4.65 -2.42 10.57
C VAL A 230 -4.82 -0.91 10.35
N ILE A 231 -4.90 -0.13 11.43
CA ILE A 231 -4.98 1.34 11.38
C ILE A 231 -3.63 1.92 11.77
N ILE A 232 -3.10 2.77 10.90
CA ILE A 232 -1.84 3.48 11.13
C ILE A 232 -2.15 4.96 11.35
N ALA A 233 -1.79 5.49 12.51
CA ALA A 233 -1.90 6.91 12.80
C ALA A 233 -0.61 7.63 12.42
N ARG A 234 -0.70 8.54 11.46
CA ARG A 234 0.41 9.39 11.04
C ARG A 234 0.28 10.78 11.68
N THR A 235 1.40 11.31 12.15
CA THR A 235 1.53 12.73 12.50
C THR A 235 2.50 13.45 11.56
N ASP A 236 2.13 14.67 11.16
CA ASP A 236 2.94 15.57 10.33
C ASP A 236 3.60 16.72 11.12
N ALA A 237 3.48 16.70 12.44
CA ALA A 237 3.89 17.78 13.33
C ALA A 237 5.40 18.02 13.43
N ASP A 238 6.25 17.12 12.92
CA ASP A 238 7.70 17.36 12.86
C ASP A 238 8.05 18.58 12.00
N ALA A 239 7.25 18.87 10.96
CA ALA A 239 7.51 19.97 10.03
C ALA A 239 6.32 20.90 9.79
N ALA A 240 5.14 20.60 10.33
CA ALA A 240 3.96 21.46 10.17
C ALA A 240 4.01 22.64 11.15
N SER A 241 4.01 23.86 10.62
CA SER A 241 4.11 25.10 11.40
C SER A 241 2.76 25.80 11.62
N LEU A 242 1.66 25.20 11.17
CA LEU A 242 0.30 25.74 11.29
C LEU A 242 -0.65 24.71 11.90
N ILE A 243 -1.65 25.18 12.65
CA ILE A 243 -2.78 24.40 13.15
C ILE A 243 -4.09 25.17 12.97
N THR A 244 -5.19 24.47 12.71
CA THR A 244 -6.49 25.11 12.45
C THR A 244 -7.12 25.79 13.66
N SER A 245 -6.90 25.27 14.87
CA SER A 245 -7.52 25.79 16.09
C SER A 245 -6.70 25.42 17.33
N ASP A 246 -6.78 26.27 18.35
CA ASP A 246 -6.27 26.11 19.71
C ASP A 246 -7.27 25.44 20.66
N VAL A 247 -8.32 24.77 20.16
CA VAL A 247 -9.38 24.21 21.02
C VAL A 247 -8.91 23.07 21.92
N ASP A 248 -7.85 22.35 21.53
CA ASP A 248 -7.37 21.16 22.24
C ASP A 248 -6.22 21.52 23.20
N PRO A 249 -6.38 21.28 24.52
CA PRO A 249 -5.35 21.55 25.50
C PRO A 249 -4.01 20.86 25.24
N SER A 250 -4.00 19.69 24.57
CA SER A 250 -2.75 18.99 24.26
C SER A 250 -1.90 19.71 23.22
N ASP A 251 -2.49 20.64 22.46
CA ASP A 251 -1.82 21.40 21.43
C ASP A 251 -1.27 22.75 21.96
N HIS A 252 -1.69 23.18 23.16
CA HIS A 252 -1.43 24.52 23.69
C HIS A 252 0.05 24.84 23.89
N GLU A 253 0.83 23.86 24.35
CA GLU A 253 2.27 24.05 24.63
C GLU A 253 3.08 24.38 23.37
N PHE A 254 2.55 24.06 22.18
CA PHE A 254 3.23 24.26 20.90
C PHE A 254 2.80 25.53 20.18
N LEU A 255 1.74 26.22 20.64
CA LEU A 255 1.23 27.43 19.99
C LEU A 255 2.24 28.58 20.12
N THR A 256 2.44 29.33 19.03
CA THR A 256 3.28 30.55 19.05
C THR A 256 2.52 31.78 19.54
N GLY A 257 1.18 31.71 19.54
CA GLY A 257 0.29 32.85 19.80
C GLY A 257 0.01 33.73 18.57
N GLU A 258 0.65 33.45 17.44
CA GLU A 258 0.42 34.17 16.17
C GLU A 258 -0.67 33.51 15.33
N ARG A 259 -1.32 34.30 14.47
CA ARG A 259 -2.30 33.81 13.48
C ARG A 259 -2.00 34.31 12.08
N THR A 260 -2.36 33.50 11.09
CA THR A 260 -2.25 33.83 9.66
C THR A 260 -3.48 34.60 9.17
N MET A 261 -3.45 35.08 7.92
CA MET A 261 -4.57 35.77 7.28
C MET A 261 -5.80 34.86 7.10
N GLU A 262 -5.58 33.59 6.81
CA GLU A 262 -6.59 32.54 6.71
C GLU A 262 -7.20 32.18 8.08
N GLY A 263 -6.57 32.64 9.16
CA GLY A 263 -7.00 32.43 10.52
C GLY A 263 -6.39 31.19 11.20
N PHE A 264 -5.42 30.52 10.58
CA PHE A 264 -4.68 29.43 11.22
C PHE A 264 -3.78 29.96 12.34
N TYR A 265 -3.48 29.14 13.32
CA TYR A 265 -2.55 29.44 14.41
C TYR A 265 -1.16 28.95 14.04
N GLY A 266 -0.12 29.70 14.43
CA GLY A 266 1.25 29.24 14.36
C GLY A 266 1.57 28.20 15.44
N VAL A 267 2.36 27.18 15.09
CA VAL A 267 2.90 26.18 16.03
C VAL A 267 4.41 25.99 15.84
N ASN A 268 5.08 25.67 16.94
CA ASN A 268 6.48 25.27 16.97
C ASN A 268 6.60 23.81 16.51
N ALA A 269 6.84 23.63 15.20
CA ALA A 269 7.05 22.31 14.60
C ALA A 269 8.26 21.58 15.22
N GLY A 270 8.19 20.26 15.27
CA GLY A 270 9.32 19.42 15.64
C GLY A 270 8.93 18.13 16.33
N ILE A 271 9.94 17.33 16.64
CA ILE A 271 9.77 15.98 17.17
C ILE A 271 9.03 15.92 18.51
N ASP A 272 9.11 16.97 19.34
CA ASP A 272 8.39 17.03 20.61
C ASP A 272 6.87 17.11 20.42
N GLN A 273 6.41 17.92 19.46
CA GLN A 273 5.00 17.96 19.09
C GLN A 273 4.55 16.65 18.46
N ALA A 274 5.38 16.05 17.62
CA ALA A 274 5.10 14.74 17.02
C ALA A 274 4.98 13.64 18.09
N ILE A 275 5.86 13.61 19.09
CA ILE A 275 5.78 12.68 20.23
C ILE A 275 4.48 12.89 21.00
N SER A 276 4.14 14.13 21.38
CA SER A 276 2.91 14.45 22.12
C SER A 276 1.65 13.95 21.39
N ARG A 277 1.60 14.14 20.07
CA ARG A 277 0.53 13.64 19.20
C ARG A 277 0.54 12.12 19.06
N GLY A 278 1.70 11.52 18.81
CA GLY A 278 1.86 10.08 18.73
C GLY A 278 1.37 9.36 19.99
N LEU A 279 1.68 9.91 21.18
CA LEU A 279 1.19 9.41 22.47
C LEU A 279 -0.33 9.51 22.59
N SER A 280 -0.94 10.56 22.03
CA SER A 280 -2.39 10.76 22.03
C SER A 280 -3.10 9.81 21.05
N TYR A 281 -2.44 9.42 19.96
CA TYR A 281 -3.00 8.55 18.93
C TYR A 281 -2.83 7.07 19.23
N ALA A 282 -1.80 6.69 19.98
CA ALA A 282 -1.43 5.31 20.26
C ALA A 282 -2.57 4.41 20.76
N PRO A 283 -3.52 4.85 21.62
CA PRO A 283 -4.66 4.02 22.02
C PRO A 283 -5.66 3.73 20.88
N TYR A 284 -5.68 4.54 19.83
CA TYR A 284 -6.68 4.46 18.76
C TYR A 284 -6.12 3.87 17.46
N ALA A 285 -4.84 3.51 17.44
CA ALA A 285 -4.15 2.98 16.27
C ALA A 285 -3.32 1.73 16.62
N ASP A 286 -3.19 0.86 15.63
CA ASP A 286 -2.36 -0.35 15.72
C ASP A 286 -0.88 0.00 15.57
N VAL A 287 -0.60 0.99 14.72
CA VAL A 287 0.75 1.46 14.38
C VAL A 287 0.78 2.99 14.44
N VAL A 288 1.87 3.56 14.94
CA VAL A 288 2.10 5.01 14.93
C VAL A 288 3.25 5.36 13.97
N TRP A 289 3.10 6.45 13.23
CA TRP A 289 4.08 6.95 12.27
C TRP A 289 4.29 8.45 12.45
N CYS A 290 5.53 8.88 12.63
CA CYS A 290 5.94 10.28 12.48
C CYS A 290 6.55 10.49 11.10
N GLU A 291 6.01 11.39 10.29
CA GLU A 291 6.74 11.86 9.12
C GLU A 291 7.91 12.74 9.56
N THR A 292 9.09 12.57 8.96
CA THR A 292 10.30 13.31 9.33
C THR A 292 10.84 14.12 8.16
N SER A 293 11.59 15.18 8.47
CA SER A 293 12.22 16.01 7.42
C SER A 293 13.48 15.38 6.81
N GLU A 294 14.12 14.44 7.52
CA GLU A 294 15.38 13.81 7.13
C GLU A 294 15.44 12.33 7.58
N PRO A 295 16.26 11.48 6.92
CA PRO A 295 16.49 10.11 7.37
C PRO A 295 17.47 10.12 8.55
N ASN A 296 16.96 10.38 9.76
CA ASN A 296 17.76 10.59 10.97
C ASN A 296 17.47 9.52 12.03
N LEU A 297 18.47 8.66 12.31
CA LEU A 297 18.36 7.57 13.27
C LEU A 297 18.20 8.04 14.72
N GLU A 298 18.79 9.19 15.09
CA GLU A 298 18.65 9.75 16.44
C GLU A 298 17.22 10.24 16.69
N GLN A 299 16.66 10.96 15.73
CA GLN A 299 15.27 11.40 15.79
C GLN A 299 14.31 10.21 15.82
N ALA A 300 14.56 9.18 15.00
CA ALA A 300 13.78 7.95 14.98
C ALA A 300 13.83 7.23 16.33
N ARG A 301 15.00 7.17 16.98
CA ARG A 301 15.17 6.57 18.31
C ARG A 301 14.42 7.35 19.37
N ARG A 302 14.59 8.68 19.41
CA ARG A 302 13.91 9.56 20.37
C ARG A 302 12.38 9.41 20.30
N PHE A 303 11.83 9.35 19.09
CA PHE A 303 10.40 9.11 18.91
C PHE A 303 9.99 7.73 19.44
N ALA A 304 10.71 6.69 19.06
CA ALA A 304 10.40 5.32 19.45
C ALA A 304 10.45 5.13 20.97
N GLU A 305 11.52 5.59 21.62
CA GLU A 305 11.70 5.52 23.07
C GLU A 305 10.57 6.22 23.81
N ALA A 306 10.21 7.43 23.40
CA ALA A 306 9.11 8.18 24.03
C ALA A 306 7.75 7.49 23.89
N ILE A 307 7.44 6.93 22.71
CA ILE A 307 6.20 6.15 22.52
C ILE A 307 6.23 4.88 23.38
N HIS A 308 7.35 4.15 23.41
CA HIS A 308 7.47 2.89 24.14
C HIS A 308 7.55 3.06 25.66
N GLU A 309 7.97 4.22 26.17
CA GLU A 309 7.92 4.53 27.60
C GLU A 309 6.47 4.46 28.12
N LYS A 310 5.51 5.00 27.36
CA LYS A 310 4.09 4.98 27.73
C LYS A 310 3.32 3.76 27.19
N PHE A 311 3.71 3.27 26.02
CA PHE A 311 3.07 2.14 25.35
C PHE A 311 4.12 1.11 24.91
N PRO A 312 4.67 0.31 25.86
CA PRO A 312 5.69 -0.69 25.54
C PRO A 312 5.26 -1.62 24.41
N GLY A 313 6.12 -1.75 23.40
CA GLY A 313 5.87 -2.64 22.26
C GLY A 313 4.86 -2.11 21.23
N LYS A 314 4.37 -0.86 21.34
CA LYS A 314 3.54 -0.23 20.30
C LYS A 314 4.28 -0.26 18.96
N LEU A 315 3.63 -0.77 17.93
CA LEU A 315 4.25 -0.90 16.62
C LEU A 315 4.44 0.48 15.98
N LEU A 316 5.56 0.67 15.31
CA LEU A 316 5.87 1.91 14.60
C LEU A 316 6.01 1.65 13.10
N ALA A 317 5.77 2.69 12.30
CA ALA A 317 6.02 2.69 10.86
C ALA A 317 6.95 3.84 10.44
N TYR A 318 7.77 3.59 9.42
CA TYR A 318 8.76 4.54 8.94
C TYR A 318 8.71 4.67 7.41
N ASN A 319 8.64 5.92 6.94
CA ASN A 319 8.75 6.25 5.52
C ASN A 319 10.23 6.45 5.15
N CYS A 320 10.79 5.49 4.41
CA CYS A 320 12.09 5.62 3.77
C CYS A 320 11.94 6.48 2.48
N SER A 321 11.66 7.76 2.67
CA SER A 321 11.17 8.66 1.63
C SER A 321 12.19 8.90 0.50
N PRO A 322 11.77 8.81 -0.78
CA PRO A 322 12.57 9.29 -1.92
C PRO A 322 12.71 10.81 -1.97
N SER A 323 11.91 11.56 -1.19
CA SER A 323 12.09 13.01 -1.03
C SER A 323 13.38 13.36 -0.28
N PHE A 324 14.00 12.39 0.39
CA PHE A 324 15.33 12.55 0.95
C PHE A 324 16.41 12.39 -0.13
N ASN A 325 17.42 13.24 -0.10
CA ASN A 325 18.66 12.96 -0.81
C ASN A 325 19.56 12.08 0.07
N TRP A 326 19.39 10.76 -0.04
CA TRP A 326 20.03 9.75 0.81
C TRP A 326 21.56 9.89 0.88
N LYS A 327 22.25 9.90 -0.27
CA LYS A 327 23.72 10.03 -0.30
C LYS A 327 24.25 11.41 0.12
N LYS A 328 23.42 12.44 0.15
CA LYS A 328 23.78 13.74 0.72
C LYS A 328 23.70 13.74 2.25
N LYS A 329 22.86 12.88 2.83
CA LYS A 329 22.54 12.86 4.25
C LYS A 329 23.26 11.76 5.02
N LEU A 330 23.48 10.61 4.39
CA LEU A 330 24.02 9.41 5.01
C LEU A 330 25.14 8.83 4.15
N SER A 331 26.12 8.22 4.80
CA SER A 331 27.15 7.39 4.16
C SER A 331 26.55 6.07 3.62
N GLU A 332 27.29 5.38 2.74
CA GLU A 332 26.83 4.08 2.21
C GLU A 332 26.65 3.02 3.30
N ASP A 333 27.52 3.01 4.32
CA ASP A 333 27.41 2.12 5.48
C ASP A 333 26.13 2.39 6.29
N GLU A 334 25.84 3.66 6.59
CA GLU A 334 24.60 4.07 7.27
C GLU A 334 23.34 3.69 6.47
N ILE A 335 23.34 3.94 5.16
CA ILE A 335 22.21 3.56 4.29
C ILE A 335 21.98 2.04 4.33
N SER A 336 23.06 1.25 4.28
CA SER A 336 22.97 -0.21 4.25
C SER A 336 22.35 -0.81 5.52
N ARG A 337 22.57 -0.17 6.68
CA ARG A 337 22.04 -0.62 7.98
C ARG A 337 20.75 0.07 8.42
N PHE A 338 20.36 1.16 7.75
CA PHE A 338 19.29 2.04 8.21
C PHE A 338 18.01 1.31 8.62
N GLN A 339 17.51 0.41 7.76
CA GLN A 339 16.28 -0.34 7.99
C GLN A 339 16.39 -1.38 9.11
N GLU A 340 17.56 -2.01 9.27
CA GLU A 340 17.84 -2.92 10.38
C GLU A 340 17.83 -2.16 11.72
N GLU A 341 18.48 -0.99 11.76
CA GLU A 341 18.59 -0.18 12.97
C GLU A 341 17.23 0.35 13.43
N ILE A 342 16.41 0.92 12.54
CA ILE A 342 15.05 1.35 12.92
C ILE A 342 14.14 0.14 13.21
N GLY A 343 14.38 -1.01 12.56
CA GLY A 343 13.67 -2.25 12.88
C GLY A 343 13.85 -2.66 14.35
N ALA A 344 15.09 -2.56 14.86
CA ALA A 344 15.41 -2.82 16.26
C ALA A 344 14.76 -1.82 17.24
N MET A 345 14.44 -0.61 16.78
CA MET A 345 13.71 0.42 17.55
C MET A 345 12.19 0.19 17.55
N GLY A 346 11.67 -0.83 16.85
CA GLY A 346 10.23 -1.14 16.79
C GLY A 346 9.49 -0.60 15.57
N TYR A 347 10.20 -0.05 14.57
CA TYR A 347 9.61 0.28 13.27
C TYR A 347 9.39 -0.99 12.44
N ARG A 348 8.25 -1.65 12.68
CA ARG A 348 7.89 -2.96 12.11
C ARG A 348 7.34 -2.89 10.69
N PHE A 349 6.87 -1.73 10.24
CA PHE A 349 6.48 -1.53 8.84
C PHE A 349 7.28 -0.39 8.23
N GLN A 350 8.06 -0.69 7.20
CA GLN A 350 8.99 0.25 6.58
C GLN A 350 8.75 0.26 5.07
N PHE A 351 8.61 1.45 4.49
CA PHE A 351 8.19 1.56 3.10
C PHE A 351 8.87 2.72 2.37
N VAL A 352 9.11 2.52 1.08
CA VAL A 352 9.56 3.58 0.17
C VAL A 352 8.35 4.07 -0.62
N THR A 353 7.82 5.23 -0.25
CA THR A 353 6.56 5.78 -0.80
C THR A 353 6.55 5.90 -2.31
N LEU A 354 7.59 6.51 -2.91
CA LEU A 354 7.60 6.88 -4.32
C LEU A 354 8.38 5.91 -5.22
N ALA A 355 8.66 4.69 -4.75
CA ALA A 355 9.47 3.71 -5.49
C ALA A 355 8.94 3.43 -6.91
N GLY A 356 7.65 3.09 -7.04
CA GLY A 356 7.00 2.85 -8.32
C GLY A 356 7.06 4.04 -9.29
N PHE A 357 6.89 5.28 -8.81
CA PHE A 357 7.00 6.48 -9.64
C PHE A 357 8.41 6.66 -10.19
N HIS A 358 9.43 6.60 -9.33
CA HIS A 358 10.82 6.77 -9.78
C HIS A 358 11.26 5.65 -10.72
N ALA A 359 10.93 4.40 -10.41
CA ALA A 359 11.26 3.25 -11.26
C ALA A 359 10.61 3.35 -12.65
N LEU A 360 9.31 3.71 -12.70
CA LEU A 360 8.57 3.86 -13.94
C LEU A 360 9.12 5.00 -14.81
N ASN A 361 9.29 6.19 -14.22
CA ASN A 361 9.73 7.36 -14.98
C ASN A 361 11.18 7.21 -15.47
N TYR A 362 12.08 6.71 -14.61
CA TYR A 362 13.49 6.56 -14.98
C TYR A 362 13.69 5.53 -16.08
N SER A 363 13.11 4.33 -15.93
CA SER A 363 13.26 3.26 -16.93
C SER A 363 12.72 3.67 -18.30
N MET A 364 11.55 4.32 -18.35
CA MET A 364 10.97 4.79 -19.60
C MET A 364 11.78 5.94 -20.22
N PHE A 365 12.26 6.89 -19.40
CA PHE A 365 13.10 7.99 -19.88
C PHE A 365 14.41 7.48 -20.50
N ASP A 366 15.11 6.56 -19.82
CA ASP A 366 16.37 6.01 -20.34
C ASP A 366 16.16 5.19 -21.61
N LEU A 367 15.12 4.34 -21.65
CA LEU A 367 14.74 3.60 -22.85
C LEU A 367 14.44 4.54 -24.01
N ALA A 368 13.58 5.55 -23.82
CA ALA A 368 13.19 6.49 -24.88
C ALA A 368 14.40 7.31 -25.39
N ARG A 369 15.28 7.75 -24.49
CA ARG A 369 16.51 8.47 -24.84
C ARG A 369 17.43 7.61 -25.70
N ASN A 370 17.69 6.36 -25.29
CA ASN A 370 18.54 5.44 -26.02
C ASN A 370 17.89 4.98 -27.34
N TYR A 371 16.57 4.75 -27.36
CA TYR A 371 15.82 4.36 -28.55
C TYR A 371 15.83 5.45 -29.63
N ARG A 372 15.76 6.73 -29.23
CA ARG A 372 15.93 7.86 -30.16
C ARG A 372 17.28 7.83 -30.87
N GLU A 373 18.33 7.35 -30.21
CA GLU A 373 19.71 7.38 -30.71
C GLU A 373 20.11 6.09 -31.45
N ARG A 374 19.69 4.92 -30.96
CA ARG A 374 20.11 3.60 -31.46
C ARG A 374 18.97 2.70 -31.92
N GLY A 375 17.72 3.18 -31.91
CA GLY A 375 16.55 2.41 -32.33
C GLY A 375 16.44 1.06 -31.61
N MET A 376 16.27 -0.01 -32.40
CA MET A 376 16.04 -1.35 -31.87
C MET A 376 17.19 -1.90 -31.01
N ASP A 377 18.43 -1.42 -31.18
CA ASP A 377 19.54 -1.87 -30.33
C ASP A 377 19.27 -1.55 -28.86
N ALA A 378 18.69 -0.38 -28.56
CA ALA A 378 18.34 0.01 -27.20
C ALA A 378 17.23 -0.84 -26.59
N TYR A 379 16.26 -1.26 -27.41
CA TYR A 379 15.19 -2.15 -26.95
C TYR A 379 15.69 -3.59 -26.79
N SER A 380 16.59 -4.05 -27.67
CA SER A 380 17.25 -5.34 -27.55
C SER A 380 18.07 -5.43 -26.26
N ASP A 381 18.78 -4.36 -25.87
CA ASP A 381 19.50 -4.31 -24.59
C ASP A 381 18.57 -4.53 -23.38
N LEU A 382 17.36 -3.93 -23.40
CA LEU A 382 16.34 -4.16 -22.38
C LEU A 382 15.87 -5.62 -22.39
N GLN A 383 15.55 -6.17 -23.55
CA GLN A 383 15.10 -7.56 -23.67
C GLN A 383 16.17 -8.57 -23.21
N GLN A 384 17.45 -8.32 -23.50
CA GLN A 384 18.55 -9.15 -23.00
C GLN A 384 18.72 -9.04 -21.49
N ALA A 385 18.50 -7.86 -20.91
CA ALA A 385 18.46 -7.70 -19.45
C ALA A 385 17.28 -8.46 -18.81
N GLU A 386 16.13 -8.54 -19.48
CA GLU A 386 14.99 -9.36 -19.04
C GLU A 386 15.34 -10.86 -19.03
N PHE A 387 15.93 -11.38 -20.11
CA PHE A 387 16.39 -12.77 -20.16
C PHE A 387 17.41 -13.08 -19.07
N ALA A 388 18.37 -12.18 -18.83
CA ALA A 388 19.34 -12.33 -17.75
C ALA A 388 18.67 -12.39 -16.36
N ALA A 389 17.60 -11.62 -16.15
CA ALA A 389 16.88 -11.59 -14.88
C ALA A 389 16.04 -12.86 -14.60
N GLU A 390 15.82 -13.74 -15.59
CA GLU A 390 15.08 -14.99 -15.40
C GLU A 390 15.77 -15.93 -14.40
N GLU A 391 17.10 -15.86 -14.27
CA GLU A 391 17.87 -16.62 -13.27
C GLU A 391 17.49 -16.25 -11.82
N HIS A 392 16.94 -15.05 -11.63
CA HIS A 392 16.46 -14.54 -10.34
C HIS A 392 14.94 -14.70 -10.16
N GLY A 393 14.26 -15.41 -11.08
CA GLY A 393 12.82 -15.68 -11.01
C GLY A 393 11.95 -14.67 -11.75
N TYR A 394 12.52 -13.78 -12.56
CA TYR A 394 11.74 -12.94 -13.49
C TYR A 394 11.07 -13.82 -14.57
N THR A 395 9.86 -13.47 -14.99
CA THR A 395 9.14 -14.24 -16.03
C THR A 395 8.37 -13.38 -17.03
N ALA A 396 8.43 -12.04 -16.91
CA ALA A 396 7.61 -11.17 -17.74
C ALA A 396 8.12 -11.05 -19.19
N THR A 397 9.31 -11.58 -19.50
CA THR A 397 9.79 -11.77 -20.88
C THR A 397 8.74 -12.53 -21.72
N LYS A 398 8.12 -13.56 -21.12
CA LYS A 398 6.97 -14.30 -21.65
C LYS A 398 5.67 -13.60 -21.28
N HIS A 399 5.48 -12.43 -21.89
CA HIS A 399 4.43 -11.48 -21.53
C HIS A 399 3.01 -12.01 -21.81
N GLN A 400 2.79 -12.93 -22.75
CA GLN A 400 1.47 -13.52 -23.01
C GLN A 400 1.06 -14.43 -21.85
N ARG A 401 1.97 -15.33 -21.42
CA ARG A 401 1.79 -16.13 -20.21
C ARG A 401 1.60 -15.25 -18.98
N GLU A 402 2.43 -14.22 -18.80
CA GLU A 402 2.42 -13.36 -17.61
C GLU A 402 1.06 -12.69 -17.36
N VAL A 403 0.35 -12.29 -18.42
CA VAL A 403 -0.99 -11.69 -18.33
C VAL A 403 -2.13 -12.72 -18.34
N GLY A 404 -1.80 -14.01 -18.46
CA GLY A 404 -2.72 -15.13 -18.31
C GLY A 404 -3.34 -15.65 -19.60
N ALA A 405 -2.70 -15.49 -20.76
CA ALA A 405 -3.17 -16.08 -22.01
C ALA A 405 -3.45 -17.59 -21.87
N GLY A 406 -2.51 -18.34 -21.28
CA GLY A 406 -2.69 -19.78 -21.03
C GLY A 406 -3.82 -20.11 -20.06
N TYR A 407 -4.01 -19.28 -19.02
CA TYR A 407 -5.16 -19.44 -18.13
C TYR A 407 -6.49 -19.31 -18.89
N PHE A 408 -6.60 -18.32 -19.78
CA PHE A 408 -7.82 -18.12 -20.56
C PHE A 408 -8.01 -19.17 -21.66
N ASP A 409 -6.93 -19.73 -22.20
CA ASP A 409 -6.99 -20.88 -23.10
C ASP A 409 -7.59 -22.11 -22.40
N GLU A 410 -7.17 -22.40 -21.17
CA GLU A 410 -7.75 -23.47 -20.36
C GLU A 410 -9.25 -23.24 -20.11
N VAL A 411 -9.64 -22.01 -19.78
CA VAL A 411 -11.07 -21.65 -19.63
C VAL A 411 -11.82 -21.89 -20.93
N ALA A 412 -11.29 -21.44 -22.07
CA ALA A 412 -11.92 -21.62 -23.38
C ALA A 412 -12.06 -23.11 -23.74
N GLN A 413 -11.03 -23.91 -23.50
CA GLN A 413 -11.06 -25.35 -23.75
C GLN A 413 -12.09 -26.06 -22.88
N ILE A 414 -12.15 -25.76 -21.58
CA ILE A 414 -13.13 -26.36 -20.66
C ILE A 414 -14.56 -26.00 -21.08
N VAL A 415 -14.83 -24.74 -21.40
CA VAL A 415 -16.16 -24.28 -21.85
C VAL A 415 -16.57 -24.96 -23.16
N ALA A 416 -15.62 -25.22 -24.05
CA ALA A 416 -15.85 -25.90 -25.32
C ALA A 416 -15.81 -27.44 -25.23
N GLY A 417 -15.60 -28.03 -24.05
CA GLY A 417 -15.43 -29.48 -23.89
C GLY A 417 -14.21 -30.04 -24.63
N GLY A 418 -13.13 -29.26 -24.74
CA GLY A 418 -11.88 -29.61 -25.42
C GLY A 418 -11.88 -29.37 -26.94
N ALA A 419 -12.90 -28.71 -27.48
CA ALA A 419 -13.05 -28.50 -28.92
C ALA A 419 -12.74 -27.05 -29.37
N ALA A 420 -12.16 -26.21 -28.52
CA ALA A 420 -11.88 -24.83 -28.90
C ALA A 420 -10.77 -24.79 -29.96
N SER A 421 -11.04 -24.12 -31.08
CA SER A 421 -10.10 -23.99 -32.21
C SER A 421 -9.42 -22.60 -32.28
N THR A 422 -9.67 -21.74 -31.29
CA THR A 422 -9.23 -20.34 -31.26
C THR A 422 -8.48 -20.02 -29.96
N THR A 423 -7.73 -20.97 -29.43
CA THR A 423 -6.79 -20.72 -28.32
C THR A 423 -5.64 -19.83 -28.78
N ALA A 424 -5.07 -19.07 -27.86
CA ALA A 424 -4.14 -17.99 -28.14
C ALA A 424 -2.67 -18.41 -28.14
N LEU A 425 -2.26 -19.32 -27.24
CA LEU A 425 -0.84 -19.67 -27.09
C LEU A 425 -0.33 -20.63 -28.18
N THR A 426 -1.14 -21.61 -28.57
CA THR A 426 -0.76 -22.57 -29.63
C THR A 426 -0.54 -21.84 -30.95
N GLY A 427 0.67 -21.91 -31.50
CA GLY A 427 1.07 -21.20 -32.72
C GLY A 427 1.44 -19.74 -32.50
N SER A 428 1.59 -19.29 -31.25
CA SER A 428 2.08 -17.94 -30.93
C SER A 428 3.59 -17.80 -31.16
N THR A 429 4.05 -16.56 -31.37
CA THR A 429 5.49 -16.27 -31.43
C THR A 429 6.19 -16.50 -30.09
N GLU A 430 5.46 -16.40 -28.96
CA GLU A 430 6.00 -16.70 -27.63
C GLU A 430 6.40 -18.18 -27.53
N GLU A 431 5.48 -19.10 -27.88
CA GLU A 431 5.76 -20.55 -27.95
C GLU A 431 6.92 -20.85 -28.91
N ALA A 432 6.93 -20.21 -30.08
CA ALA A 432 7.94 -20.52 -31.11
C ALA A 432 9.35 -19.99 -30.80
N GLN A 433 9.48 -18.84 -30.12
CA GLN A 433 10.76 -18.13 -29.99
C GLN A 433 11.31 -18.07 -28.56
N PHE A 434 10.50 -18.37 -27.54
CA PHE A 434 10.88 -18.22 -26.13
C PHE A 434 10.91 -19.55 -25.34
N ASP A 435 10.47 -20.67 -25.93
CA ASP A 435 10.46 -22.00 -25.29
C ASP A 435 11.58 -22.95 -25.76
N SER A 436 12.46 -22.55 -26.69
CA SER A 436 13.53 -23.40 -27.23
C SER A 436 14.89 -23.16 -26.58
N PRO A 437 15.60 -24.18 -26.06
CA PRO A 437 17.02 -24.09 -25.75
C PRO A 437 17.82 -24.47 -27.01
N GLU A 438 18.32 -23.48 -27.77
CA GLU A 438 19.71 -23.45 -28.29
C GLU A 438 20.01 -22.35 -29.34
N SER A 439 21.19 -21.76 -29.10
CA SER A 439 22.22 -21.22 -29.99
C SER A 439 22.04 -19.88 -30.73
N PRO A 440 23.05 -18.97 -30.63
CA PRO A 440 23.09 -17.75 -31.41
C PRO A 440 23.23 -18.11 -32.89
N VAL A 441 22.60 -17.33 -33.76
CA VAL A 441 22.73 -17.45 -35.22
C VAL A 441 24.21 -17.27 -35.61
N THR A 442 24.95 -18.36 -35.70
CA THR A 442 26.29 -18.38 -36.29
C THR A 442 26.17 -18.60 -37.79
N GLY A 443 26.58 -17.60 -38.56
CA GLY A 443 27.14 -17.78 -39.90
C GLY A 443 26.13 -17.90 -41.05
N LEU A 444 25.99 -16.82 -41.82
CA LEU A 444 25.71 -16.95 -43.25
C LEU A 444 26.84 -17.77 -43.90
N PRO A 445 26.57 -18.78 -44.74
CA PRO A 445 27.61 -19.49 -45.46
C PRO A 445 28.29 -18.53 -46.45
N GLY A 446 29.61 -18.45 -46.36
CA GLY A 446 30.45 -17.70 -47.28
C GLY A 446 30.24 -18.16 -48.73
N SER A 447 30.00 -17.21 -49.61
CA SER A 447 30.02 -17.41 -51.05
C SER A 447 31.48 -17.45 -51.54
N THR A 448 32.03 -18.65 -51.68
CA THR A 448 33.18 -18.91 -52.55
C THR A 448 32.86 -20.08 -53.47
N GLN A 449 32.67 -19.80 -54.76
CA GLN A 449 33.50 -20.36 -55.83
C GLN A 449 33.05 -19.93 -57.24
N ASN A 450 34.06 -19.47 -57.99
CA ASN A 450 34.38 -19.73 -59.39
C ASN A 450 33.52 -19.19 -60.53
N GLU A 451 34.07 -18.13 -61.14
CA GLU A 451 34.58 -18.09 -62.52
C GLU A 451 34.26 -19.29 -63.45
N GLN A 452 33.69 -18.93 -64.61
CA GLN A 452 34.09 -19.27 -65.99
C GLN A 452 32.89 -19.66 -66.87
N PHE A 453 32.58 -18.85 -67.88
CA PHE A 453 32.75 -19.13 -69.31
C PHE A 453 31.93 -18.16 -70.20
N VAL A 454 32.66 -17.28 -70.90
CA VAL A 454 32.60 -17.04 -72.37
C VAL A 454 31.25 -16.65 -73.01
N LYS A 455 31.10 -15.38 -73.41
CA LYS A 455 31.44 -14.88 -74.77
C LYS A 455 31.38 -13.36 -74.85
#